data_AF-A0A929J5L6-F1
#
_entry.id   AF-A0A929J5L6-F1
#
_cell.length_a   1.000
_cell.length_b   1.000
_cell.length_c   1.000
_cell.angle_alpha   90.00
_cell.angle_beta   90.00
_cell.angle_gamma   90.00
#
_symmetry.space_group_name_H-M   'P 1'
#
loop_
_entity.id
_entity.type
_entity.pdbx_description
1 polymer ?
#
loop_
_entity_poly.entity_id
_entity_poly.type
_entity_poly.pdbx_seq_one_letter_code
_entity_poly.pdbx_strand_id
1 'polypeptide(L)'
;QMSFHSQQYGMTLFTPDDIESTEPVYDDRPYASLFFMSNTEFTVSPDQDVAYVSRLTIGFLGLDAAEGVQSVIHDVTDSDVPNGWQHQVSSGGEPTAMLSYSVQNNLLSSKNHQLKVEYEANLGFITDVNAGLSWRWGRINTSWWEFNPYQSKYVQQAMPVFSSRSEAKKNELYLWAGGRLNFKIYNALLQGQFRHSEVTVSSDDIERLVAEYWFGVTAEIARKYHASMFIRGHTEEFKGVNARSAVWVGLVFSRAY
;
A
#
# COMPACT_ATOMS: atom_id res chain seq x y z
N GLN A 1 10.59 22.34 12.56
CA GLN A 1 10.65 20.97 12.01
C GLN A 1 10.14 20.00 13.06
N MET A 2 9.32 19.02 12.67
CA MET A 2 8.78 17.97 13.54
C MET A 2 9.13 16.60 12.95
N SER A 3 9.46 15.61 13.77
CA SER A 3 9.72 14.23 13.32
C SER A 3 8.85 13.25 14.09
N PHE A 4 8.31 12.28 13.37
CA PHE A 4 7.44 11.23 13.89
C PHE A 4 7.97 9.87 13.45
N HIS A 5 7.80 8.85 14.28
CA HIS A 5 8.21 7.49 13.98
C HIS A 5 7.04 6.54 14.09
N SER A 6 6.95 5.59 13.16
CA SER A 6 5.97 4.51 13.22
C SER A 6 6.64 3.17 12.92
N GLN A 7 6.21 2.14 13.64
CA GLN A 7 6.56 0.76 13.36
C GLN A 7 5.33 0.06 12.81
N GLN A 8 5.54 -0.77 11.78
CA GLN A 8 4.51 -1.58 11.18
C GLN A 8 4.98 -3.02 11.11
N TYR A 9 4.04 -3.93 11.31
CA TYR A 9 4.19 -5.35 11.05
C TYR A 9 3.01 -5.76 10.18
N GLY A 10 3.25 -6.66 9.24
CA GLY A 10 2.17 -7.12 8.39
C GLY A 10 2.58 -8.27 7.51
N MET A 11 1.57 -8.74 6.78
CA MET A 11 1.74 -9.72 5.73
C MET A 11 0.88 -9.32 4.54
N THR A 12 1.32 -9.69 3.35
CA THR A 12 0.53 -9.59 2.13
C THR A 12 0.64 -10.89 1.37
N LEU A 13 -0.48 -11.33 0.81
CA LEU A 13 -0.64 -12.62 0.14
C LEU A 13 -1.26 -12.34 -1.23
N PHE A 14 -0.71 -13.01 -2.23
CA PHE A 14 -1.07 -12.84 -3.63
C PHE A 14 -1.23 -14.21 -4.25
N THR A 15 -2.30 -14.36 -5.03
CA THR A 15 -2.63 -15.61 -5.71
C THR A 15 -2.95 -15.32 -7.18
N PRO A 16 -2.79 -16.32 -8.07
CA PRO A 16 -3.48 -16.35 -9.35
C PRO A 16 -5.00 -16.39 -9.15
N ASP A 17 -5.74 -16.29 -10.26
CA ASP A 17 -7.19 -16.43 -10.31
C ASP A 17 -7.62 -17.87 -10.03
N ASP A 18 -6.98 -18.84 -10.69
CA ASP A 18 -7.17 -20.27 -10.40
C ASP A 18 -6.32 -20.67 -9.20
N ILE A 19 -6.96 -20.67 -8.03
CA ILE A 19 -6.32 -21.09 -6.78
C ILE A 19 -6.41 -22.60 -6.53
N GLU A 20 -7.33 -23.30 -7.19
CA GLU A 20 -7.58 -24.72 -6.96
C GLU A 20 -6.56 -25.62 -7.68
N SER A 21 -5.89 -25.10 -8.73
CA SER A 21 -4.83 -25.81 -9.42
C SER A 21 -3.69 -26.24 -8.49
N THR A 22 -3.33 -27.52 -8.56
CA THR A 22 -2.11 -28.08 -7.94
C THR A 22 -0.87 -27.91 -8.82
N GLU A 23 -1.08 -27.67 -10.11
CA GLU A 23 -0.02 -27.46 -11.10
C GLU A 23 0.36 -25.97 -11.17
N PRO A 24 1.61 -25.65 -11.57
CA PRO A 24 2.05 -24.27 -11.77
C PRO A 24 1.21 -23.54 -12.83
N VAL A 25 0.78 -22.32 -12.54
CA VAL A 25 0.00 -21.45 -13.45
C VAL A 25 0.92 -20.38 -14.03
N TYR A 26 1.29 -20.50 -15.31
CA TYR A 26 2.31 -19.65 -15.95
C TYR A 26 1.76 -18.40 -16.66
N ASP A 27 0.47 -18.36 -16.96
CA ASP A 27 -0.19 -17.29 -17.71
C ASP A 27 -0.93 -16.28 -16.82
N ASP A 28 -0.75 -16.39 -15.50
CA ASP A 28 -1.21 -15.44 -14.49
C ASP A 28 -0.05 -15.07 -13.53
N ARG A 29 -0.33 -14.19 -12.58
CA ARG A 29 0.58 -13.87 -11.50
C ARG A 29 0.89 -15.11 -10.64
N PRO A 30 2.13 -15.25 -10.16
CA PRO A 30 2.47 -16.33 -9.24
C PRO A 30 1.77 -16.14 -7.90
N TYR A 31 1.65 -17.24 -7.16
CA TYR A 31 1.51 -17.14 -5.71
C TYR A 31 2.70 -16.35 -5.15
N ALA A 32 2.46 -15.44 -4.23
CA ALA A 32 3.52 -14.73 -3.54
C ALA A 32 3.07 -14.29 -2.16
N SER A 33 4.00 -14.32 -1.20
CA SER A 33 3.77 -13.80 0.13
C SER A 33 4.92 -12.91 0.56
N LEU A 34 4.62 -11.89 1.37
CA LEU A 34 5.61 -11.07 2.05
C LEU A 34 5.17 -10.88 3.49
N PHE A 35 5.99 -11.35 4.43
CA PHE A 35 5.85 -11.05 5.85
C PHE A 35 6.93 -10.03 6.22
N PHE A 36 6.54 -8.90 6.80
CA PHE A 36 7.47 -7.78 6.94
C PHE A 36 7.31 -7.00 8.24
N MET A 37 8.38 -6.30 8.58
CA MET A 37 8.42 -5.23 9.54
C MET A 37 8.96 -3.97 8.85
N SER A 38 8.33 -2.83 9.11
CA SER A 38 8.78 -1.53 8.61
C SER A 38 9.00 -0.55 9.74
N ASN A 39 10.08 0.24 9.63
CA ASN A 39 10.29 1.45 10.42
C ASN A 39 10.18 2.65 9.48
N THR A 40 9.30 3.60 9.82
CA THR A 40 9.11 4.84 9.04
C THR A 40 9.46 6.04 9.90
N GLU A 41 10.23 6.96 9.35
CA GLU A 41 10.39 8.32 9.86
C GLU A 41 9.64 9.30 8.96
N PHE A 42 8.88 10.19 9.58
CA PHE A 42 8.09 11.21 8.92
C PHE A 42 8.49 12.58 9.45
N THR A 43 9.21 13.35 8.64
CA THR A 43 9.76 14.65 9.03
C THR A 43 9.05 15.76 8.28
N VAL A 44 8.44 16.68 9.04
CA VAL A 44 7.61 17.78 8.50
C VAL A 44 8.29 19.12 8.73
N SER A 45 8.31 19.95 7.69
CA SER A 45 8.68 21.36 7.75
C SER A 45 7.48 22.21 7.31
N PRO A 46 6.59 22.59 8.25
CA PRO A 46 5.38 23.34 7.91
C PRO A 46 5.67 24.69 7.23
N ASP A 47 6.73 25.37 7.66
CA ASP A 47 7.13 26.69 7.13
C ASP A 47 7.60 26.64 5.67
N GLN A 48 7.91 25.43 5.17
CA GLN A 48 8.38 25.18 3.81
C GLN A 48 7.39 24.35 2.99
N ASP A 49 6.19 24.07 3.54
CA ASP A 49 5.17 23.28 2.85
C ASP A 49 5.67 21.92 2.34
N VAL A 50 6.59 21.29 3.08
CA VAL A 50 7.24 20.04 2.68
C VAL A 50 7.31 19.03 3.83
N ALA A 51 7.14 17.75 3.49
CA ALA A 51 7.36 16.61 4.36
C ALA A 51 8.21 15.56 3.65
N TYR A 52 9.07 14.91 4.42
CA TYR A 52 9.97 13.86 3.98
C TYR A 52 9.60 12.56 4.70
N VAL A 53 9.53 11.47 3.95
CA VAL A 53 9.22 10.15 4.48
C VAL A 53 10.32 9.19 4.10
N SER A 54 11.00 8.63 5.08
CA SER A 54 11.95 7.53 4.87
C SER A 54 11.40 6.27 5.51
N ARG A 55 11.56 5.13 4.83
CA ARG A 55 11.11 3.84 5.35
C ARG A 55 12.11 2.75 5.04
N LEU A 56 12.48 2.01 6.07
CA LEU A 56 13.15 0.73 5.92
C LEU A 56 12.14 -0.38 6.17
N THR A 57 11.98 -1.28 5.20
CA THR A 57 11.19 -2.49 5.32
C THR A 57 12.12 -3.68 5.21
N ILE A 58 12.01 -4.63 6.14
CA ILE A 58 12.70 -5.92 6.09
C ILE A 58 11.66 -7.03 6.24
N GLY A 59 11.92 -8.17 5.65
CA GLY A 59 10.94 -9.25 5.68
C GLY A 59 11.43 -10.54 5.04
N PHE A 60 10.48 -11.43 4.82
CA PHE A 60 10.68 -12.69 4.12
C PHE A 60 9.64 -12.83 3.02
N LEU A 61 10.11 -13.13 1.82
CA LEU A 61 9.27 -13.58 0.71
C LEU A 61 9.07 -15.09 0.82
N GLY A 62 7.89 -15.57 0.43
CA GLY A 62 7.70 -17.00 0.15
C GLY A 62 7.64 -17.90 1.38
N LEU A 63 7.18 -17.40 2.54
CA LEU A 63 7.05 -18.23 3.74
C LEU A 63 5.84 -19.16 3.64
N ASP A 64 6.04 -20.44 3.98
CA ASP A 64 4.99 -21.47 4.02
C ASP A 64 3.81 -21.10 4.95
N ALA A 65 4.04 -20.19 5.92
CA ALA A 65 3.00 -19.66 6.78
C ALA A 65 1.84 -18.97 6.03
N ALA A 66 2.06 -18.54 4.78
CA ALA A 66 1.03 -17.92 3.95
C ALA A 66 -0.15 -18.87 3.66
N GLU A 67 0.13 -20.14 3.38
CA GLU A 67 -0.89 -21.16 3.14
C GLU A 67 -1.81 -21.33 4.36
N GLY A 68 -1.20 -21.44 5.55
CA GLY A 68 -1.94 -21.56 6.80
C GLY A 68 -2.81 -20.34 7.09
N VAL A 69 -2.31 -19.12 6.81
CA VAL A 69 -3.09 -17.88 6.98
C VAL A 69 -4.29 -17.84 6.03
N GLN A 70 -4.08 -18.14 4.75
CA GLN A 70 -5.16 -18.12 3.76
C GLN A 70 -6.21 -19.19 4.06
N SER A 71 -5.78 -20.41 4.42
CA SER A 71 -6.67 -21.52 4.74
C SER A 71 -7.60 -21.17 5.91
N VAL A 72 -7.05 -20.57 6.98
CA VAL A 72 -7.88 -20.12 8.13
C VAL A 72 -8.93 -19.09 7.70
N ILE A 73 -8.60 -18.18 6.78
CA ILE A 73 -9.56 -17.20 6.27
C ILE A 73 -10.65 -17.90 5.44
N HIS A 74 -10.25 -18.80 4.54
CA HIS A 74 -11.16 -19.51 3.64
C HIS A 74 -12.10 -20.47 4.39
N ASP A 75 -11.62 -21.11 5.46
CA ASP A 75 -12.45 -21.94 6.35
C ASP A 75 -13.55 -21.12 7.03
N VAL A 76 -13.26 -19.86 7.35
CA VAL A 76 -14.22 -18.94 8.00
C VAL A 76 -15.21 -18.36 6.98
N THR A 77 -14.81 -18.20 5.72
CA THR A 77 -15.63 -17.59 4.66
C THR A 77 -16.28 -18.59 3.71
N ASP A 78 -16.07 -19.90 3.91
CA ASP A 78 -16.55 -20.99 3.04
C ASP A 78 -16.11 -20.79 1.58
N SER A 79 -14.79 -20.62 1.39
CA SER A 79 -14.15 -20.33 0.10
C SER A 79 -13.28 -21.49 -0.40
N ASP A 80 -12.99 -21.53 -1.70
CA ASP A 80 -12.27 -22.63 -2.35
C ASP A 80 -10.87 -22.84 -1.77
N VAL A 81 -10.38 -24.08 -1.74
CA VAL A 81 -9.09 -24.42 -1.10
C VAL A 81 -7.91 -24.08 -2.02
N PRO A 82 -6.95 -23.25 -1.60
CA PRO A 82 -5.78 -22.92 -2.41
C PRO A 82 -4.75 -24.05 -2.41
N ASN A 83 -4.42 -24.61 -3.58
CA ASN A 83 -3.54 -25.79 -3.70
C ASN A 83 -2.17 -25.49 -4.35
N GLY A 84 -1.84 -24.21 -4.58
CA GLY A 84 -0.66 -23.80 -5.36
C GLY A 84 0.50 -23.16 -4.57
N TRP A 85 0.41 -23.09 -3.24
CA TRP A 85 1.39 -22.36 -2.40
C TRP A 85 2.83 -22.89 -2.48
N GLN A 86 3.03 -24.15 -2.82
CA GLN A 86 4.34 -24.75 -3.10
C GLN A 86 5.07 -24.06 -4.27
N HIS A 87 4.31 -23.48 -5.22
CA HIS A 87 4.81 -22.82 -6.42
C HIS A 87 4.99 -21.31 -6.25
N GLN A 88 4.87 -20.81 -5.01
CA GLN A 88 4.99 -19.38 -4.74
C GLN A 88 6.40 -18.85 -5.04
N VAL A 89 6.48 -17.56 -5.33
CA VAL A 89 7.76 -16.84 -5.40
C VAL A 89 8.55 -17.07 -4.10
N SER A 90 9.81 -17.45 -4.27
CA SER A 90 10.75 -17.71 -3.18
C SER A 90 10.27 -18.77 -2.18
N SER A 91 9.51 -19.77 -2.65
CA SER A 91 9.00 -20.91 -1.87
C SER A 91 10.03 -21.50 -0.90
N GLY A 92 9.61 -21.71 0.36
CA GLY A 92 10.46 -22.10 1.48
C GLY A 92 11.20 -20.93 2.17
N GLY A 93 10.88 -19.69 1.82
CA GLY A 93 11.37 -18.49 2.49
C GLY A 93 12.68 -17.92 1.94
N GLU A 94 12.70 -16.61 1.75
CA GLU A 94 13.88 -15.83 1.38
C GLU A 94 13.87 -14.44 2.04
N PRO A 95 14.94 -14.04 2.74
CA PRO A 95 15.05 -12.69 3.31
C PRO A 95 15.00 -11.61 2.23
N THR A 96 14.39 -10.47 2.56
CA THR A 96 14.36 -9.31 1.68
C THR A 96 14.35 -7.99 2.45
N ALA A 97 14.63 -6.90 1.73
CA ALA A 97 14.57 -5.55 2.24
C ALA A 97 14.16 -4.55 1.16
N MET A 98 13.63 -3.42 1.59
CA MET A 98 13.34 -2.27 0.73
C MET A 98 13.53 -0.96 1.50
N LEU A 99 14.24 -0.02 0.86
CA LEU A 99 14.34 1.36 1.28
C LEU A 99 13.41 2.21 0.41
N SER A 100 12.56 3.00 1.07
CA SER A 100 11.68 3.97 0.41
C SER A 100 12.04 5.38 0.86
N TYR A 101 12.00 6.32 -0.07
CA TYR A 101 12.11 7.74 0.22
C TYR A 101 11.06 8.52 -0.57
N SER A 102 10.29 9.36 0.14
CA SER A 102 9.23 10.19 -0.43
C SER A 102 9.35 11.64 0.00
N VAL A 103 9.06 12.54 -0.93
CA VAL A 103 8.92 13.98 -0.72
C VAL A 103 7.49 14.39 -1.02
N GLN A 104 6.82 14.99 -0.05
CA GLN A 104 5.46 15.48 -0.17
C GLN A 104 5.44 17.00 -0.09
N ASN A 105 4.92 17.66 -1.13
CA ASN A 105 4.78 19.10 -1.16
C ASN A 105 3.30 19.47 -1.07
N ASN A 106 2.99 20.40 -0.15
CA ASN A 106 1.70 21.04 -0.11
C ASN A 106 1.63 22.10 -1.23
N LEU A 107 0.69 21.92 -2.17
CA LEU A 107 0.50 22.83 -3.29
C LEU A 107 -0.54 23.91 -2.98
N LEU A 108 -1.54 23.54 -2.19
CA LEU A 108 -2.62 24.43 -1.78
C LEU A 108 -3.14 23.96 -0.42
N SER A 109 -3.20 24.87 0.54
CA SER A 109 -3.92 24.65 1.80
C SER A 109 -4.82 25.84 2.09
N SER A 110 -6.13 25.57 2.11
CA SER A 110 -7.17 26.53 2.46
C SER A 110 -8.08 25.92 3.53
N LYS A 111 -9.03 26.70 4.03
CA LYS A 111 -9.96 26.24 5.08
C LYS A 111 -10.73 24.96 4.71
N ASN A 112 -11.06 24.79 3.43
CA ASN A 112 -11.91 23.69 2.98
C ASN A 112 -11.26 22.80 1.92
N HIS A 113 -10.10 23.18 1.37
CA HIS A 113 -9.42 22.42 0.32
C HIS A 113 -7.94 22.26 0.65
N GLN A 114 -7.42 21.06 0.43
CA GLN A 114 -5.99 20.77 0.49
C GLN A 114 -5.58 19.99 -0.76
N LEU A 115 -4.47 20.37 -1.38
CA LEU A 115 -3.87 19.70 -2.52
C LEU A 115 -2.40 19.45 -2.25
N LYS A 116 -1.93 18.24 -2.51
CA LYS A 116 -0.54 17.87 -2.38
C LYS A 116 -0.07 17.05 -3.56
N VAL A 117 1.22 17.14 -3.82
CA VAL A 117 1.95 16.23 -4.71
C VAL A 117 2.94 15.41 -3.89
N GLU A 118 3.21 14.19 -4.33
CA GLU A 118 4.23 13.32 -3.78
C GLU A 118 5.12 12.78 -4.89
N TYR A 119 6.41 12.67 -4.60
CA TYR A 119 7.35 11.87 -5.38
C TYR A 119 7.98 10.82 -4.46
N GLU A 120 8.00 9.56 -4.89
CA GLU A 120 8.53 8.45 -4.11
C GLU A 120 9.45 7.58 -4.96
N ALA A 121 10.59 7.18 -4.40
CA ALA A 121 11.49 6.19 -4.97
C ALA A 121 11.65 5.01 -4.02
N ASN A 122 11.66 3.80 -4.59
CA ASN A 122 11.85 2.55 -3.86
C ASN A 122 13.04 1.77 -4.43
N LEU A 123 13.81 1.14 -3.55
CA LEU A 123 14.95 0.28 -3.87
C LEU A 123 14.95 -0.95 -2.97
N GLY A 124 14.88 -2.15 -3.55
CA GLY A 124 14.78 -3.41 -2.81
C GLY A 124 13.96 -4.47 -3.56
N PHE A 125 13.17 -5.27 -2.84
CA PHE A 125 12.24 -6.24 -3.46
C PHE A 125 11.26 -5.59 -4.45
N ILE A 126 11.00 -4.29 -4.32
CA ILE A 126 10.41 -3.49 -5.38
C ILE A 126 11.37 -2.34 -5.69
N THR A 127 11.59 -2.09 -6.99
CA THR A 127 12.31 -0.92 -7.47
C THR A 127 11.41 -0.15 -8.44
N ASP A 128 11.02 1.06 -8.05
CA ASP A 128 10.14 1.92 -8.82
C ASP A 128 10.32 3.41 -8.47
N VAL A 129 9.81 4.27 -9.34
CA VAL A 129 9.70 5.72 -9.13
C VAL A 129 8.27 6.15 -9.37
N ASN A 130 7.76 7.05 -8.54
CA ASN A 130 6.33 7.31 -8.46
C ASN A 130 6.06 8.79 -8.33
N ALA A 131 4.95 9.23 -8.92
CA ALA A 131 4.42 10.58 -8.78
C ALA A 131 2.94 10.49 -8.45
N GLY A 132 2.52 11.13 -7.36
CA GLY A 132 1.15 11.10 -6.85
C GLY A 132 0.57 12.49 -6.62
N LEU A 133 -0.74 12.60 -6.76
CA LEU A 133 -1.52 13.79 -6.42
C LEU A 133 -2.63 13.39 -5.45
N SER A 134 -2.84 14.19 -4.41
CA SER A 134 -3.87 13.98 -3.41
C SER A 134 -4.60 15.28 -3.15
N TRP A 135 -5.93 15.21 -3.21
CA TRP A 135 -6.84 16.29 -2.93
C TRP A 135 -7.79 15.92 -1.80
N ARG A 136 -8.13 16.90 -0.96
CA ARG A 136 -9.19 16.78 0.03
C ARG A 136 -10.08 18.00 0.04
N TRP A 137 -11.35 17.78 0.33
CA TRP A 137 -12.34 18.83 0.41
C TRP A 137 -13.39 18.58 1.49
N GLY A 138 -13.64 19.60 2.33
CA GLY A 138 -14.68 19.56 3.34
C GLY A 138 -14.33 20.38 4.58
N ARG A 139 -14.78 19.92 5.73
CA ARG A 139 -14.40 20.47 7.04
C ARG A 139 -13.14 19.77 7.50
N ILE A 140 -12.00 20.42 7.28
CA ILE A 140 -10.67 19.93 7.60
C ILE A 140 -10.09 20.80 8.72
N ASN A 141 -9.75 20.19 9.85
CA ASN A 141 -9.13 20.82 11.01
C ASN A 141 -7.71 20.27 11.31
N THR A 142 -7.38 19.12 10.71
CA THR A 142 -6.06 18.49 10.71
C THR A 142 -5.13 19.20 9.74
N SER A 143 -3.85 19.25 10.11
CA SER A 143 -2.83 19.84 9.25
C SER A 143 -2.71 19.03 7.95
N TRP A 144 -2.30 19.67 6.86
CA TRP A 144 -2.21 19.00 5.56
C TRP A 144 -1.44 17.68 5.67
N TRP A 145 -0.25 17.70 6.30
CA TRP A 145 0.66 16.57 6.47
C TRP A 145 0.12 15.42 7.34
N GLU A 146 -0.96 15.63 8.11
CA GLU A 146 -1.51 14.63 9.03
C GLU A 146 -2.30 13.52 8.33
N PHE A 147 -2.62 13.65 7.04
CA PHE A 147 -3.16 12.53 6.28
C PHE A 147 -2.31 12.23 5.06
N ASN A 148 -2.13 10.92 4.86
CA ASN A 148 -1.15 10.37 3.94
C ASN A 148 -1.77 9.19 3.16
N PRO A 149 -2.57 9.46 2.11
CA PRO A 149 -3.28 8.40 1.37
C PRO A 149 -2.32 7.57 0.50
N TYR A 150 -1.08 8.02 0.38
CA TYR A 150 -0.05 7.44 -0.45
C TYR A 150 0.54 6.14 0.11
N GLN A 151 0.30 5.87 1.39
CA GLN A 151 1.03 4.88 2.15
C GLN A 151 0.63 3.41 1.93
N SER A 152 -0.32 3.11 1.03
CA SER A 152 -0.72 1.73 0.74
C SER A 152 -0.16 1.23 -0.61
N LYS A 153 1.08 0.75 -0.63
CA LYS A 153 1.62 -0.01 -1.78
C LYS A 153 1.76 -1.47 -1.40
N TYR A 154 0.91 -2.36 -1.94
CA TYR A 154 0.84 -3.82 -1.67
C TYR A 154 0.61 -4.22 -0.20
N VAL A 155 0.89 -3.32 0.71
CA VAL A 155 0.75 -3.34 2.15
C VAL A 155 -0.24 -2.24 2.48
N GLN A 156 -1.42 -2.61 2.98
CA GLN A 156 -2.36 -1.61 3.48
C GLN A 156 -1.78 -1.01 4.76
N GLN A 157 -1.22 0.21 4.68
CA GLN A 157 -0.89 0.97 5.87
C GLN A 157 -2.17 1.59 6.43
N ALA A 158 -2.42 1.34 7.72
CA ALA A 158 -3.38 2.13 8.46
C ALA A 158 -2.98 3.59 8.33
N MET A 159 -3.89 4.42 7.84
CA MET A 159 -3.68 5.86 7.73
C MET A 159 -3.38 6.41 9.12
N PRO A 160 -2.18 6.94 9.40
CA PRO A 160 -1.95 7.59 10.68
C PRO A 160 -2.86 8.81 10.73
N VAL A 161 -3.81 8.82 11.66
CA VAL A 161 -4.58 10.02 11.99
C VAL A 161 -3.93 10.62 13.21
N PHE A 162 -3.15 11.67 12.98
CA PHE A 162 -2.55 12.44 14.05
C PHE A 162 -3.62 13.28 14.73
N SER A 163 -3.51 13.48 16.04
CA SER A 163 -4.47 14.33 16.76
C SER A 163 -4.18 15.79 16.42
N SER A 164 -5.20 16.50 15.93
CA SER A 164 -5.17 17.96 15.93
C SER A 164 -4.94 18.47 17.36
N ARG A 165 -3.93 19.33 17.53
CA ARG A 165 -3.69 20.08 18.78
C ARG A 165 -4.76 21.15 19.06
N SER A 166 -5.69 21.37 18.13
CA SER A 166 -6.70 22.43 18.23
C SER A 166 -7.81 22.04 19.20
N GLU A 167 -7.97 22.83 20.28
CA GLU A 167 -9.08 22.76 21.24
C GLU A 167 -10.45 23.17 20.62
N ALA A 168 -10.48 23.61 19.36
CA ALA A 168 -11.68 24.16 18.75
C ALA A 168 -12.65 23.05 18.29
N LYS A 169 -13.78 22.97 19.01
CA LYS A 169 -14.99 22.13 18.81
C LYS A 169 -15.53 22.04 17.37
N LYS A 170 -14.86 21.37 16.43
CA LYS A 170 -15.44 21.08 15.12
C LYS A 170 -15.11 19.67 14.68
N ASN A 171 -16.16 18.91 14.39
CA ASN A 171 -16.06 17.59 13.79
C ASN A 171 -15.45 17.69 12.38
N GLU A 172 -14.52 16.80 12.07
CA GLU A 172 -14.03 16.64 10.71
C GLU A 172 -15.05 15.88 9.85
N LEU A 173 -15.22 16.35 8.61
CA LEU A 173 -15.92 15.62 7.56
C LEU A 173 -15.39 16.10 6.22
N TYR A 174 -14.66 15.24 5.53
CA TYR A 174 -14.07 15.59 4.24
C TYR A 174 -14.07 14.41 3.28
N LEU A 175 -14.21 14.74 2.00
CA LEU A 175 -13.92 13.88 0.89
C LEU A 175 -12.43 13.96 0.56
N TRP A 176 -11.90 12.89 0.01
CA TRP A 176 -10.52 12.85 -0.45
C TRP A 176 -10.42 11.97 -1.69
N ALA A 177 -9.54 12.37 -2.60
CA ALA A 177 -9.31 11.69 -3.85
C ALA A 177 -7.86 11.84 -4.27
N GLY A 178 -7.38 10.98 -5.14
CA GLY A 178 -6.06 11.11 -5.69
C GLY A 178 -5.74 10.01 -6.67
N GLY A 179 -4.56 10.15 -7.27
CA GLY A 179 -4.02 9.17 -8.17
C GLY A 179 -2.50 9.18 -8.12
N ARG A 180 -1.91 8.09 -8.55
CA ARG A 180 -0.46 7.91 -8.62
C ARG A 180 -0.10 7.16 -9.89
N LEU A 181 0.98 7.59 -10.52
CA LEU A 181 1.66 6.84 -11.57
C LEU A 181 2.90 6.18 -10.97
N ASN A 182 3.03 4.87 -11.18
CA ASN A 182 4.17 4.08 -10.73
C ASN A 182 4.95 3.60 -11.95
N PHE A 183 6.21 4.01 -12.07
CA PHE A 183 7.12 3.51 -13.08
C PHE A 183 7.90 2.31 -12.54
N LYS A 184 7.52 1.09 -12.96
CA LYS A 184 8.01 -0.18 -12.43
C LYS A 184 9.28 -0.66 -13.12
N ILE A 185 10.37 -0.81 -12.37
CA ILE A 185 11.63 -1.36 -12.86
C ILE A 185 11.72 -2.84 -12.50
N TYR A 186 11.43 -3.17 -11.24
CA TYR A 186 11.52 -4.52 -10.70
C TYR A 186 10.46 -4.76 -9.61
N ASN A 187 9.87 -5.95 -9.60
CA ASN A 187 8.96 -6.39 -8.55
C ASN A 187 9.19 -7.88 -8.24
N ALA A 188 9.84 -8.18 -7.12
CA ALA A 188 10.13 -9.55 -6.70
C ALA A 188 8.87 -10.41 -6.55
N LEU A 189 7.73 -9.83 -6.16
CA LEU A 189 6.46 -10.57 -5.99
C LEU A 189 5.93 -11.15 -7.30
N LEU A 190 6.40 -10.63 -8.46
CA LEU A 190 6.05 -11.15 -9.77
C LEU A 190 7.26 -11.85 -10.42
N GLN A 191 8.46 -11.30 -10.24
CA GLN A 191 9.65 -11.68 -11.01
C GLN A 191 10.60 -12.62 -10.27
N GLY A 192 10.35 -12.93 -8.99
CA GLY A 192 11.29 -13.66 -8.13
C GLY A 192 12.49 -12.80 -7.68
N GLN A 193 13.29 -13.35 -6.77
CA GLN A 193 14.49 -12.71 -6.20
C GLN A 193 15.75 -13.58 -6.42
N PHE A 194 16.57 -13.83 -5.39
CA PHE A 194 17.82 -14.58 -5.52
C PHE A 194 17.56 -16.09 -5.55
N ARG A 195 16.53 -16.56 -4.83
CA ARG A 195 16.08 -17.95 -4.89
C ARG A 195 15.33 -18.18 -6.21
N HIS A 196 15.59 -19.33 -6.83
CA HIS A 196 14.82 -19.77 -7.98
C HIS A 196 13.34 -19.91 -7.63
N SER A 197 12.47 -19.41 -8.51
CA SER A 197 11.02 -19.51 -8.41
C SER A 197 10.51 -20.14 -9.71
N GLU A 198 9.62 -21.13 -9.58
CA GLU A 198 9.11 -21.90 -10.73
C GLU A 198 8.21 -21.05 -11.62
N VAL A 199 7.30 -20.28 -11.01
CA VAL A 199 6.42 -19.33 -11.71
C VAL A 199 6.92 -17.92 -11.47
N THR A 200 7.23 -17.21 -12.56
CA THR A 200 7.60 -15.79 -12.52
C THR A 200 7.09 -15.08 -13.78
N VAL A 201 6.90 -13.76 -13.69
CA VAL A 201 6.61 -12.88 -14.81
C VAL A 201 7.93 -12.36 -15.38
N SER A 202 8.12 -12.50 -16.69
CA SER A 202 9.33 -12.02 -17.37
C SER A 202 9.39 -10.49 -17.38
N SER A 203 10.61 -9.93 -17.39
CA SER A 203 10.81 -8.47 -17.41
C SER A 203 10.13 -7.74 -18.59
N ASP A 204 9.96 -8.40 -19.73
CA ASP A 204 9.30 -7.82 -20.92
C ASP A 204 7.77 -7.77 -20.76
N ASP A 205 7.24 -8.67 -19.94
CA ASP A 205 5.82 -8.79 -19.64
C ASP A 205 5.39 -7.93 -18.45
N ILE A 206 6.32 -7.31 -17.71
CA ILE A 206 5.97 -6.34 -16.68
C ILE A 206 5.37 -5.08 -17.32
N GLU A 207 4.24 -4.62 -16.77
CA GLU A 207 3.70 -3.31 -17.13
C GLU A 207 4.55 -2.23 -16.47
N ARG A 208 5.19 -1.39 -17.30
CA ARG A 208 6.16 -0.41 -16.83
C ARG A 208 5.47 0.80 -16.22
N LEU A 209 4.21 1.06 -16.58
CA LEU A 209 3.45 2.18 -16.05
C LEU A 209 2.12 1.71 -15.46
N VAL A 210 2.06 1.66 -14.13
CA VAL A 210 0.86 1.28 -13.39
C VAL A 210 0.21 2.52 -12.79
N ALA A 211 -1.05 2.77 -13.14
CA ALA A 211 -1.83 3.85 -12.55
C ALA A 211 -2.64 3.33 -11.35
N GLU A 212 -2.53 4.03 -10.21
CA GLU A 212 -3.34 3.84 -9.01
C GLU A 212 -4.28 5.03 -8.82
N TYR A 213 -5.47 4.78 -8.29
CA TYR A 213 -6.41 5.82 -7.91
C TYR A 213 -7.11 5.47 -6.61
N TRP A 214 -7.55 6.50 -5.89
CA TRP A 214 -8.32 6.34 -4.67
C TRP A 214 -9.33 7.46 -4.50
N PHE A 215 -10.44 7.13 -3.86
CA PHE A 215 -11.49 8.06 -3.48
C PHE A 215 -12.11 7.61 -2.16
N GLY A 216 -12.41 8.53 -1.26
CA GLY A 216 -13.02 8.19 0.01
C GLY A 216 -13.61 9.37 0.76
N VAL A 217 -14.24 9.03 1.87
CA VAL A 217 -14.81 9.96 2.84
C VAL A 217 -14.25 9.63 4.22
N THR A 218 -13.93 10.66 4.99
CA THR A 218 -13.52 10.52 6.40
C THR A 218 -14.39 11.41 7.27
N ALA A 219 -14.87 10.84 8.38
CA ALA A 219 -15.63 11.55 9.40
C ALA A 219 -15.03 11.33 10.79
N GLU A 220 -15.00 12.38 11.61
CA GLU A 220 -14.79 12.24 13.05
C GLU A 220 -16.10 11.78 13.71
N ILE A 221 -16.13 10.53 14.17
CA ILE A 221 -17.34 9.89 14.73
C ILE A 221 -17.47 10.13 16.25
N ALA A 222 -16.35 10.33 16.93
CA ALA A 222 -16.27 10.73 18.33
C ALA A 222 -14.93 11.45 18.53
N ARG A 223 -14.77 12.15 19.67
CA ARG A 223 -13.52 12.89 19.95
C ARG A 223 -12.31 11.96 19.81
N LYS A 224 -11.37 12.30 18.90
CA LYS A 224 -10.18 11.51 18.53
C LYS A 224 -10.45 10.23 17.72
N TYR A 225 -11.70 9.87 17.43
CA TYR A 225 -12.06 8.68 16.66
C TYR A 225 -12.54 9.07 15.27
N HIS A 226 -11.90 8.49 14.24
CA HIS A 226 -12.24 8.72 12.85
C HIS A 226 -12.63 7.42 12.18
N ALA A 227 -13.61 7.50 11.29
CA ALA A 227 -13.98 6.43 10.40
C ALA A 227 -13.82 6.91 8.95
N SER A 228 -13.24 6.06 8.11
CA SER A 228 -13.06 6.31 6.70
C SER A 228 -13.64 5.16 5.88
N MET A 229 -14.32 5.49 4.79
CA MET A 229 -14.72 4.54 3.76
C MET A 229 -14.07 4.98 2.45
N PHE A 230 -13.49 4.04 1.71
CA PHE A 230 -12.78 4.35 0.49
C PHE A 230 -12.88 3.25 -0.55
N ILE A 231 -12.64 3.65 -1.80
CA ILE A 231 -12.40 2.80 -2.95
C ILE A 231 -10.98 3.07 -3.42
N ARG A 232 -10.24 2.02 -3.75
CA ARG A 232 -8.93 2.10 -4.39
C ARG A 232 -8.87 1.11 -5.53
N GLY A 233 -8.13 1.45 -6.57
CA GLY A 233 -7.81 0.50 -7.61
C GLY A 233 -6.50 0.81 -8.30
N HIS A 234 -6.06 -0.13 -9.12
CA HIS A 234 -4.92 0.01 -10.01
C HIS A 234 -5.15 -0.68 -11.35
N THR A 235 -4.42 -0.23 -12.36
CA THR A 235 -4.33 -0.90 -13.66
C THR A 235 -3.53 -2.20 -13.56
N GLU A 236 -3.51 -2.98 -14.63
CA GLU A 236 -2.71 -4.20 -14.75
C GLU A 236 -1.24 -3.97 -14.40
N GLU A 237 -0.63 -4.97 -13.74
CA GLU A 237 0.78 -4.92 -13.32
C GLU A 237 1.73 -5.67 -14.27
N PHE A 238 1.15 -6.50 -15.12
CA PHE A 238 1.85 -7.30 -16.13
C PHE A 238 0.94 -7.48 -17.34
N LYS A 239 1.51 -7.89 -18.46
CA LYS A 239 0.86 -8.17 -19.73
C LYS A 239 0.60 -9.68 -19.80
N GLY A 240 -0.56 -10.07 -20.30
CA GLY A 240 -0.90 -11.47 -20.43
C GLY A 240 -2.40 -11.69 -20.55
N VAL A 241 -2.80 -12.94 -20.74
CA VAL A 241 -4.21 -13.32 -20.90
C VAL A 241 -4.99 -13.08 -19.60
N ASN A 242 -4.35 -13.34 -18.45
CA ASN A 242 -4.97 -13.18 -17.13
C ASN A 242 -4.57 -11.87 -16.42
N ALA A 243 -3.94 -10.95 -17.15
CA ALA A 243 -3.67 -9.61 -16.65
C ALA A 243 -5.00 -8.90 -16.31
N ARG A 244 -5.09 -8.34 -15.10
CA ARG A 244 -6.30 -7.67 -14.65
C ARG A 244 -6.01 -6.42 -13.82
N SER A 245 -6.90 -5.45 -13.95
CA SER A 245 -7.01 -4.35 -13.00
C SER A 245 -7.70 -4.85 -11.72
N ALA A 246 -7.38 -4.25 -10.58
CA ALA A 246 -8.00 -4.59 -9.32
C ALA A 246 -8.62 -3.35 -8.67
N VAL A 247 -9.78 -3.54 -8.05
CA VAL A 247 -10.50 -2.50 -7.30
C VAL A 247 -11.01 -3.10 -6.00
N TRP A 248 -10.84 -2.39 -4.89
CA TRP A 248 -11.36 -2.81 -3.60
C TRP A 248 -11.93 -1.65 -2.82
N VAL A 249 -12.84 -2.00 -1.91
CA VAL A 249 -13.45 -1.10 -0.93
C VAL A 249 -12.85 -1.41 0.43
N GLY A 250 -12.62 -0.38 1.23
CA GLY A 250 -12.11 -0.55 2.58
C GLY A 250 -12.78 0.39 3.58
N LEU A 251 -12.78 -0.08 4.83
CA LEU A 251 -13.15 0.71 6.01
C LEU A 251 -11.93 0.83 6.92
N VAL A 252 -11.66 2.03 7.41
CA VAL A 252 -10.59 2.28 8.39
C VAL A 252 -11.19 2.97 9.60
N PHE A 253 -10.90 2.43 10.77
CA PHE A 253 -11.18 3.06 12.06
C PHE A 253 -9.86 3.43 12.71
N SER A 254 -9.73 4.68 13.13
CA SER A 254 -8.51 5.18 13.74
C SER A 254 -8.81 5.98 14.99
N ARG A 255 -7.87 5.93 15.94
CA ARG A 255 -7.88 6.72 17.14
C ARG A 255 -6.60 7.56 17.19
N ALA A 256 -6.77 8.87 17.24
CA ALA A 256 -5.68 9.80 17.44
C ALA A 256 -5.23 9.78 18.91
N TYR A 257 -3.93 9.71 19.18
CA TYR A 257 -3.36 9.66 20.54
C TYR A 257 -2.86 11.02 20.97
#